data_AF-A0A368KR23-F1
#
_entry.id   AF-A0A368KR23-F1
#
_cell.length_a   1.000
_cell.length_b   1.000
_cell.length_c   1.000
_cell.angle_alpha   90.00
_cell.angle_beta   90.00
_cell.angle_gamma   90.00
#
_symmetry.space_group_name_H-M   'P 1'
#
loop_
_entity.id
_entity.type
_entity.pdbx_description
1 polymer ?
#
loop_
_entity_poly.entity_id
_entity_poly.type
_entity_poly.pdbx_seq_one_letter_code
_entity_poly.pdbx_strand_id
1 'polypeptide(L)'
;MTDYNASDVKQQQVAYTYDLFNRLIGRKLDSDGDGTVDQSGTFIYDGDQIMLQIDDNGEVDHRLLWRANVDQLLADENASGDVYWALTDHLNTVHDWAEYDDLTDTTSVVNHIAYDAFGNVLSETNATLDTTGFGFTARYFDEATGLQYNTNRWYNAQLGRWMSPDPIGFEAGDENLYRYVGNEVTVFTDPSGLEE
;
A
#
# COMPACT_ATOMS: atom_id res chain seq x y z
N MET A 1 -2.40 14.98 -1.98
CA MET A 1 -2.42 15.46 -0.59
C MET A 1 -1.35 16.52 -0.44
N THR A 2 -1.61 17.61 0.28
CA THR A 2 -0.62 18.66 0.50
C THR A 2 -0.67 19.06 1.96
N ASP A 3 0.47 18.98 2.63
CA ASP A 3 0.59 19.27 4.04
C ASP A 3 1.20 20.66 4.22
N TYR A 4 0.65 21.40 5.18
CA TYR A 4 1.09 22.75 5.52
C TYR A 4 1.37 22.83 7.02
N ASN A 5 2.39 23.61 7.39
CA ASN A 5 2.58 23.94 8.80
C ASN A 5 1.62 25.06 9.24
N ALA A 6 1.65 25.42 10.52
CA ALA A 6 0.79 26.45 11.09
C ALA A 6 0.96 27.87 10.51
N SER A 7 1.97 28.08 9.66
CA SER A 7 2.24 29.35 8.95
C SER A 7 1.91 29.27 7.44
N ASP A 8 1.11 28.28 7.02
CA ASP A 8 0.73 28.04 5.63
C ASP A 8 1.92 27.80 4.68
N VAL A 9 3.06 27.36 5.22
CA VAL A 9 4.20 26.92 4.40
C VAL A 9 4.00 25.44 4.08
N LYS A 10 4.05 25.11 2.78
CA LYS A 10 3.98 23.72 2.33
C LYS A 10 5.12 22.91 2.95
N GLN A 11 4.83 21.73 3.46
CA GLN A 11 5.81 20.81 4.04
C GLN A 11 5.98 19.56 3.20
N GLN A 12 4.93 19.15 2.48
CA GLN A 12 4.93 17.99 1.62
C GLN A 12 3.80 18.09 0.60
N GLN A 13 3.97 17.48 -0.56
CA GLN A 13 2.89 17.22 -1.50
C GLN A 13 3.03 15.84 -2.15
N VAL A 14 1.94 15.07 -2.12
CA VAL A 14 1.79 13.82 -2.88
C VAL A 14 0.74 14.01 -3.96
N ALA A 15 1.09 13.68 -5.21
CA ALA A 15 0.19 13.70 -6.35
C ALA A 15 0.00 12.29 -6.91
N TYR A 16 -1.25 11.94 -7.18
CA TYR A 16 -1.64 10.63 -7.72
C TYR A 16 -2.23 10.80 -9.12
N THR A 17 -1.94 9.85 -10.00
CA THR A 17 -2.48 9.77 -11.36
C THR A 17 -3.29 8.49 -11.47
N TYR A 18 -4.51 8.60 -12.01
CA TYR A 18 -5.44 7.48 -12.16
C TYR A 18 -5.80 7.26 -13.62
N ASP A 19 -6.09 6.01 -13.97
CA ASP A 19 -6.69 5.68 -15.26
C ASP A 19 -8.24 5.80 -15.22
N LEU A 20 -8.87 5.48 -16.35
CA LEU A 20 -10.33 5.52 -16.51
C LEU A 20 -11.09 4.45 -15.73
N PHE A 21 -10.39 3.52 -15.10
CA PHE A 21 -10.94 2.48 -14.21
C PHE A 21 -10.65 2.78 -12.74
N ASN A 22 -10.25 4.02 -12.42
CA ASN A 22 -9.83 4.47 -11.09
C ASN A 22 -8.56 3.79 -10.54
N ARG A 23 -7.79 3.08 -11.37
CA ARG A 23 -6.55 2.44 -10.91
C ARG A 23 -5.45 3.46 -10.74
N LEU A 24 -4.72 3.40 -9.63
CA LEU A 24 -3.57 4.26 -9.34
C LEU A 24 -2.42 3.89 -10.27
N ILE A 25 -2.18 4.68 -11.32
CA ILE A 25 -1.14 4.41 -12.32
C ILE A 25 0.13 5.24 -12.11
N GLY A 26 0.13 6.21 -11.21
CA GLY A 26 1.35 6.95 -10.91
C GLY A 26 1.29 7.76 -9.63
N ARG A 27 2.46 7.99 -9.05
CA ARG A 27 2.69 8.72 -7.81
C ARG A 27 3.84 9.69 -7.98
N LYS A 28 3.73 10.88 -7.38
CA LYS A 28 4.82 11.86 -7.24
C LYS A 28 4.83 12.41 -5.83
N LEU A 29 6.00 12.50 -5.22
CA LEU A 29 6.25 13.05 -3.90
C LEU A 29 7.21 14.25 -4.00
N ASP A 30 6.76 15.38 -3.47
CA ASP A 30 7.55 16.55 -3.08
C ASP A 30 7.63 16.49 -1.55
N SER A 31 8.77 16.02 -1.02
CA SER A 31 8.91 15.59 0.38
C SER A 31 9.17 16.75 1.35
N ASP A 32 9.64 17.89 0.85
CA ASP A 32 9.97 19.08 1.63
C ASP A 32 9.14 20.33 1.28
N GLY A 33 8.30 20.23 0.25
CA GLY A 33 7.39 21.27 -0.18
C GLY A 33 8.05 22.36 -1.03
N ASP A 34 9.27 22.16 -1.53
CA ASP A 34 10.01 23.13 -2.32
C ASP A 34 9.52 23.25 -3.78
N GLY A 35 8.66 22.32 -4.21
CA GLY A 35 8.08 22.25 -5.56
C GLY A 35 8.84 21.36 -6.54
N THR A 36 9.92 20.73 -6.10
CA THR A 36 10.66 19.68 -6.81
C THR A 36 10.06 18.32 -6.46
N VAL A 37 10.09 17.39 -7.42
CA VAL A 37 9.66 16.01 -7.17
C VAL A 37 10.89 15.21 -6.74
N ASP A 38 10.84 14.65 -5.53
CA ASP A 38 11.91 13.85 -4.93
C ASP A 38 11.77 12.36 -5.25
N GLN A 39 10.53 11.89 -5.39
CA GLN A 39 10.24 10.51 -5.79
C GLN A 39 9.08 10.48 -6.76
N SER A 40 9.21 9.67 -7.81
CA SER A 40 8.11 9.33 -8.69
C SER A 40 8.17 7.88 -9.13
N GLY A 41 7.00 7.36 -9.49
CA GLY A 41 6.89 6.02 -10.05
C GLY A 41 5.58 5.85 -10.82
N THR A 42 5.58 4.90 -11.75
CA THR A 42 4.41 4.47 -12.53
C THR A 42 4.08 3.02 -12.19
N PHE A 43 2.80 2.72 -11.99
CA PHE A 43 2.35 1.37 -11.69
C PHE A 43 1.75 0.69 -12.93
N ILE A 44 2.18 -0.55 -13.18
CA ILE A 44 1.65 -1.39 -14.26
C ILE A 44 0.83 -2.52 -13.64
N TYR A 45 -0.36 -2.76 -14.19
CA TYR A 45 -1.33 -3.70 -13.65
C TYR A 45 -1.45 -4.97 -14.48
N ASP A 46 -1.72 -6.09 -13.81
CA ASP A 46 -2.36 -7.28 -14.37
C ASP A 46 -3.72 -7.47 -13.67
N GLY A 47 -4.81 -7.30 -14.43
CA GLY A 47 -6.14 -7.15 -13.84
C GLY A 47 -6.22 -5.98 -12.86
N ASP A 48 -6.55 -6.31 -11.60
CA ASP A 48 -6.71 -5.35 -10.48
C ASP A 48 -5.48 -5.31 -9.55
N GLN A 49 -4.39 -6.00 -9.90
CA GLN A 49 -3.16 -6.06 -9.11
C GLN A 49 -2.03 -5.27 -9.76
N ILE A 50 -1.28 -4.51 -8.95
CA ILE A 50 -0.03 -3.88 -9.38
C ILE A 50 1.00 -5.00 -9.56
N MET A 51 1.56 -5.11 -10.76
CA MET A 51 2.57 -6.11 -11.11
C MET A 51 3.97 -5.51 -11.14
N LEU A 52 4.09 -4.24 -11.57
CA LEU A 52 5.37 -3.54 -11.66
C LEU A 52 5.25 -2.11 -11.13
N GLN A 53 6.33 -1.66 -10.51
CA GLN A 53 6.66 -0.24 -10.36
C GLN A 53 7.78 0.09 -11.36
N ILE A 54 7.60 1.17 -12.11
CA ILE A 54 8.56 1.68 -13.09
C ILE A 54 9.06 3.02 -12.58
N ASP A 55 10.39 3.20 -12.57
CA ASP A 55 11.04 4.43 -12.16
C ASP A 55 10.94 5.54 -13.23
N ASP A 56 11.51 6.72 -12.95
CA ASP A 56 11.50 7.84 -13.88
C ASP A 56 12.39 7.64 -15.13
N ASN A 57 13.31 6.67 -15.09
CA ASN A 57 14.15 6.30 -16.23
C ASN A 57 13.45 5.29 -17.16
N GLY A 58 12.29 4.76 -16.75
CA GLY A 58 11.57 3.72 -17.47
C GLY A 58 12.11 2.31 -17.19
N GLU A 59 12.89 2.14 -16.14
CA GLU A 59 13.40 0.85 -15.66
C GLU A 59 12.45 0.25 -14.62
N VAL A 60 12.51 -1.08 -14.48
CA VAL A 60 11.69 -1.77 -13.47
C VAL A 60 12.34 -1.54 -12.10
N ASP A 61 11.60 -0.89 -11.22
CA ASP A 61 11.99 -0.59 -9.84
C ASP A 61 11.57 -1.73 -8.91
N HIS A 62 10.33 -2.19 -9.07
CA HIS A 62 9.81 -3.37 -8.36
C HIS A 62 9.03 -4.29 -9.29
N ARG A 63 9.13 -5.59 -9.05
CA ARG A 63 8.29 -6.63 -9.66
C ARG A 63 7.61 -7.43 -8.56
N LEU A 64 6.30 -7.37 -8.53
CA LEU A 64 5.46 -8.08 -7.56
C LEU A 64 5.05 -9.43 -8.15
N LEU A 65 5.05 -10.46 -7.32
CA LEU A 65 4.54 -11.77 -7.65
C LEU A 65 3.31 -12.06 -6.79
N TRP A 66 2.23 -12.46 -7.43
CA TRP A 66 0.94 -12.74 -6.78
C TRP A 66 0.59 -14.22 -6.85
N ARG A 67 -0.17 -14.71 -5.87
CA ARG A 67 -0.85 -16.01 -5.97
C ARG A 67 -2.12 -15.88 -6.82
N ALA A 68 -2.89 -16.95 -6.92
CA ALA A 68 -4.03 -17.04 -7.83
C ALA A 68 -5.23 -16.13 -7.49
N ASN A 69 -5.32 -15.60 -6.27
CA ASN A 69 -6.42 -14.72 -5.85
C ASN A 69 -5.93 -13.30 -5.60
N VAL A 70 -6.89 -12.36 -5.58
CA VAL A 70 -6.67 -10.94 -5.28
C VAL A 70 -6.05 -10.78 -3.90
N ASP A 71 -5.18 -9.77 -3.77
CA ASP A 71 -4.44 -9.42 -2.56
C ASP A 71 -3.67 -10.59 -1.90
N GLN A 72 -3.22 -11.57 -2.69
CA GLN A 72 -2.36 -12.64 -2.20
C GLN A 72 -0.92 -12.43 -2.64
N LEU A 73 -0.26 -11.42 -2.06
CA LEU A 73 1.13 -11.12 -2.35
C LEU A 73 2.02 -12.31 -1.99
N LEU A 74 2.91 -12.69 -2.90
CA LEU A 74 3.86 -13.78 -2.70
C LEU A 74 5.28 -13.26 -2.54
N ALA A 75 5.69 -12.33 -3.39
CA ALA A 75 7.03 -11.75 -3.34
C ALA A 75 7.09 -10.36 -3.97
N ASP A 76 8.13 -9.61 -3.61
CA ASP A 76 8.56 -8.35 -4.20
C ASP A 76 10.05 -8.48 -4.58
N GLU A 77 10.37 -8.25 -5.85
CA GLU A 77 11.73 -8.20 -6.39
C GLU A 77 12.08 -6.74 -6.69
N ASN A 78 13.10 -6.19 -6.00
CA ASN A 78 13.54 -4.80 -6.21
C ASN A 78 14.49 -4.66 -7.42
N ALA A 79 14.89 -3.42 -7.71
CA ALA A 79 15.79 -3.10 -8.82
C ALA A 79 17.20 -3.73 -8.69
N SER A 80 17.61 -4.07 -7.47
CA SER A 80 18.89 -4.75 -7.18
C SER A 80 18.84 -6.26 -7.47
N GLY A 81 17.64 -6.81 -7.67
CA GLY A 81 17.40 -8.24 -7.86
C GLY A 81 17.23 -9.01 -6.56
N ASP A 82 17.11 -8.33 -5.42
CA ASP A 82 16.78 -8.94 -4.14
C ASP A 82 15.31 -9.36 -4.16
N VAL A 83 15.00 -10.56 -3.66
CA VAL A 83 13.63 -11.11 -3.66
C VAL A 83 13.16 -11.31 -2.22
N TYR A 84 12.19 -10.50 -1.83
CA TYR A 84 11.54 -10.57 -0.52
C TYR A 84 10.24 -11.36 -0.62
N TRP A 85 10.12 -12.43 0.16
CA TRP A 85 8.95 -13.30 0.22
C TRP A 85 8.01 -12.84 1.33
N ALA A 86 6.76 -12.57 0.98
CA ALA A 86 5.74 -12.14 1.93
C ALA A 86 5.18 -13.34 2.72
N LEU A 87 5.17 -13.23 4.05
CA LEU A 87 4.48 -14.16 4.95
C LEU A 87 3.26 -13.46 5.54
N THR A 88 2.08 -13.97 5.19
CA THR A 88 0.82 -13.29 5.46
C THR A 88 -0.09 -14.05 6.42
N ASP A 89 -1.02 -13.33 7.06
CA ASP A 89 -2.12 -13.91 7.84
C ASP A 89 -3.32 -14.33 6.94
N HIS A 90 -4.46 -14.67 7.57
CA HIS A 90 -5.68 -15.09 6.86
C HIS A 90 -6.38 -13.96 6.10
N LEU A 91 -6.09 -12.70 6.41
CA LEU A 91 -6.54 -11.50 5.68
C LEU A 91 -5.53 -11.07 4.61
N ASN A 92 -4.46 -11.84 4.45
CA ASN A 92 -3.29 -11.54 3.63
C ASN A 92 -2.45 -10.34 4.13
N THR A 93 -2.63 -9.89 5.37
CA THR A 93 -1.73 -8.88 5.96
C THR A 93 -0.31 -9.41 6.02
N VAL A 94 0.65 -8.66 5.46
CA VAL A 94 2.07 -9.04 5.46
C VAL A 94 2.68 -8.79 6.84
N HIS A 95 2.96 -9.86 7.59
CA HIS A 95 3.61 -9.75 8.90
C HIS A 95 5.13 -9.90 8.83
N ASP A 96 5.63 -10.67 7.87
CA ASP A 96 7.06 -10.86 7.71
C ASP A 96 7.46 -10.79 6.25
N TRP A 97 8.66 -10.27 6.03
CA TRP A 97 9.41 -10.39 4.79
C TRP A 97 10.59 -11.33 5.03
N ALA A 98 10.69 -12.37 4.22
CA ALA A 98 11.79 -13.33 4.29
C ALA A 98 12.67 -13.24 3.04
N GLU A 99 13.97 -13.37 3.22
CA GLU A 99 14.95 -13.34 2.15
C GLU A 99 15.82 -14.60 2.22
N TYR A 100 16.19 -15.14 1.06
CA TYR A 100 17.16 -16.23 0.94
C TYR A 100 18.53 -15.66 0.61
N ASP A 101 19.52 -15.99 1.45
CA ASP A 101 20.92 -15.64 1.27
C ASP A 101 21.68 -16.83 0.69
N ASP A 102 22.20 -16.67 -0.52
CA ASP A 102 22.91 -17.71 -1.27
C ASP A 102 24.33 -17.99 -0.75
N LEU A 103 24.94 -17.05 -0.03
CA LEU A 103 26.26 -17.19 0.59
C LEU A 103 26.18 -18.05 1.84
N THR A 104 25.09 -17.90 2.61
CA THR A 104 24.87 -18.67 3.84
C THR A 104 23.99 -19.90 3.65
N ASP A 105 23.30 -20.02 2.51
CA ASP A 105 22.31 -21.07 2.22
C ASP A 105 21.21 -21.10 3.30
N THR A 106 20.73 -19.91 3.68
CA THR A 106 19.69 -19.76 4.70
C THR A 106 18.61 -18.79 4.29
N THR A 107 17.38 -19.05 4.74
CA THR A 107 16.28 -18.09 4.66
C THR A 107 16.05 -17.50 6.03
N SER A 108 15.97 -16.18 6.12
CA SER A 108 15.72 -15.46 7.37
C SER A 108 14.65 -14.39 7.19
N VAL A 109 13.95 -14.06 8.27
CA VAL A 109 13.04 -12.91 8.30
C VAL A 109 13.89 -11.65 8.39
N VAL A 110 13.78 -10.79 7.38
CA VAL A 110 14.53 -9.53 7.24
C VAL A 110 13.71 -8.31 7.64
N ASN A 111 12.39 -8.45 7.72
CA ASN A 111 11.51 -7.48 8.35
C ASN A 111 10.30 -8.17 9.00
N HIS A 112 9.94 -7.78 10.21
CA HIS A 112 8.74 -8.18 10.93
C HIS A 112 7.92 -6.94 11.28
N ILE A 113 6.63 -6.97 10.96
CA ILE A 113 5.69 -5.88 11.16
C ILE A 113 4.52 -6.36 12.02
N ALA A 114 4.33 -5.71 13.17
CA ALA A 114 3.19 -5.95 14.05
C ALA A 114 2.14 -4.86 13.84
N TYR A 115 0.89 -5.26 13.61
CA TYR A 115 -0.24 -4.35 13.42
C TYR A 115 -1.23 -4.42 14.59
N ASP A 116 -1.98 -3.35 14.80
CA ASP A 116 -3.25 -3.44 15.51
C ASP A 116 -4.36 -3.97 14.58
N ALA A 117 -5.57 -4.14 15.11
CA ALA A 117 -6.69 -4.69 14.35
C ALA A 117 -7.13 -3.83 13.15
N PHE A 118 -6.81 -2.53 13.15
CA PHE A 118 -7.19 -1.60 12.09
C PHE A 118 -6.03 -1.33 11.11
N GLY A 119 -4.90 -2.03 11.25
CA GLY A 119 -3.75 -1.90 10.36
C GLY A 119 -2.76 -0.81 10.77
N ASN A 120 -2.81 -0.26 12.00
CA ASN A 120 -1.76 0.62 12.48
C ASN A 120 -0.52 -0.19 12.84
N VAL A 121 0.65 0.20 12.33
CA VAL A 121 1.93 -0.41 12.70
C VAL A 121 2.25 -0.10 14.16
N LEU A 122 2.36 -1.14 14.99
CA LEU A 122 2.74 -1.08 16.40
C LEU A 122 4.25 -1.19 16.59
N SER A 123 4.91 -2.00 15.76
CA SER A 123 6.37 -2.14 15.73
C SER A 123 6.82 -2.73 14.40
N GLU A 124 8.02 -2.35 13.98
CA GLU A 124 8.66 -2.84 12.76
C GLU A 124 10.16 -3.01 13.00
N THR A 125 10.75 -4.10 12.52
CA THR A 125 12.17 -4.38 12.75
C THR A 125 13.09 -3.73 11.72
N ASN A 126 12.59 -3.46 10.50
CA ASN A 126 13.34 -2.86 9.40
C ASN A 126 12.43 -2.03 8.47
N ALA A 127 12.10 -0.81 8.89
CA ALA A 127 11.31 0.15 8.11
C ALA A 127 12.05 0.73 6.88
N THR A 128 13.30 0.31 6.62
CA THR A 128 14.08 0.74 5.46
C THR A 128 14.24 -0.38 4.43
N LEU A 129 13.55 -1.51 4.62
CA LEU A 129 13.55 -2.60 3.64
C LEU A 129 12.90 -2.09 2.34
N ASP A 130 13.61 -2.26 1.24
CA ASP A 130 13.22 -1.76 -0.07
C ASP A 130 12.13 -2.64 -0.69
N THR A 131 10.88 -2.34 -0.37
CA THR A 131 9.68 -3.01 -0.91
C THR A 131 8.68 -1.95 -1.39
N THR A 132 7.73 -2.35 -2.24
CA THR A 132 6.70 -1.48 -2.81
C THR A 132 5.72 -0.92 -1.76
N GLY A 133 5.81 -1.34 -0.49
CA GLY A 133 4.94 -0.87 0.59
C GLY A 133 3.59 -1.58 0.66
N PHE A 134 3.49 -2.83 0.19
CA PHE A 134 2.30 -3.65 0.45
C PHE A 134 2.34 -4.21 1.89
N GLY A 135 1.26 -4.00 2.65
CA GLY A 135 1.23 -4.33 4.08
C GLY A 135 -0.11 -4.90 4.56
N PHE A 136 -0.85 -4.11 5.32
CA PHE A 136 -2.16 -4.50 5.86
C PHE A 136 -3.11 -4.93 4.74
N THR A 137 -3.73 -6.11 4.88
CA THR A 137 -4.59 -6.74 3.86
C THR A 137 -3.96 -6.86 2.46
N ALA A 138 -2.61 -6.88 2.37
CA ALA A 138 -1.85 -6.86 1.12
C ALA A 138 -2.30 -5.78 0.13
N ARG A 139 -2.60 -4.58 0.64
CA ARG A 139 -2.88 -3.39 -0.16
C ARG A 139 -1.70 -2.42 -0.15
N TYR A 140 -1.57 -1.65 -1.22
CA TYR A 140 -0.53 -0.64 -1.36
C TYR A 140 -0.69 0.43 -0.28
N PHE A 141 0.35 0.66 0.50
CA PHE A 141 0.41 1.69 1.53
C PHE A 141 1.36 2.80 1.09
N ASP A 142 0.86 4.04 1.07
CA ASP A 142 1.70 5.20 0.82
C ASP A 142 2.19 5.77 2.16
N GLU A 143 3.44 5.45 2.50
CA GLU A 143 4.10 5.89 3.72
C GLU A 143 4.12 7.41 3.90
N ALA A 144 4.19 8.17 2.81
CA ALA A 144 4.23 9.63 2.88
C ALA A 144 2.91 10.21 3.40
N THR A 145 1.78 9.56 3.09
CA THR A 145 0.45 10.00 3.54
C THR A 145 -0.12 9.20 4.70
N GLY A 146 0.44 8.02 4.97
CA GLY A 146 -0.11 7.07 5.94
C GLY A 146 -1.44 6.45 5.50
N LEU A 147 -1.70 6.42 4.19
CA LEU A 147 -2.96 5.93 3.63
C LEU A 147 -2.75 4.65 2.83
N GLN A 148 -3.71 3.74 2.96
CA GLN A 148 -3.77 2.51 2.18
C GLN A 148 -4.71 2.69 0.98
N TYR A 149 -4.28 2.26 -0.19
CA TYR A 149 -5.06 2.34 -1.42
C TYR A 149 -5.90 1.08 -1.64
N ASN A 150 -7.21 1.26 -1.74
CA ASN A 150 -8.18 0.18 -2.00
C ASN A 150 -8.98 0.47 -3.26
N THR A 151 -8.29 0.69 -4.39
CA THR A 151 -8.88 0.93 -5.72
C THR A 151 -9.76 2.18 -5.81
N ASN A 152 -10.97 2.15 -5.25
CA ASN A 152 -11.94 3.25 -5.29
C ASN A 152 -11.85 4.19 -4.07
N ARG A 153 -11.25 3.74 -2.97
CA ARG A 153 -11.13 4.53 -1.73
C ARG A 153 -9.72 4.44 -1.14
N TRP A 154 -9.37 5.46 -0.38
CA TRP A 154 -8.19 5.46 0.48
C TRP A 154 -8.62 5.20 1.92
N TYR A 155 -8.00 4.20 2.55
CA TYR A 155 -8.24 3.84 3.95
C TYR A 155 -7.22 4.50 4.86
N ASN A 156 -7.68 4.97 6.03
CA ASN A 156 -6.83 5.52 7.08
C ASN A 156 -6.92 4.65 8.32
N ALA A 157 -5.84 3.92 8.62
CA ALA A 157 -5.77 3.03 9.77
C ALA A 157 -5.84 3.76 11.12
N GLN A 158 -5.28 4.98 11.21
CA GLN A 158 -5.29 5.76 12.45
C GLN A 158 -6.71 6.19 12.85
N LEU A 159 -7.55 6.43 11.85
CA LEU A 159 -8.97 6.76 12.03
C LEU A 159 -9.88 5.53 11.96
N GLY A 160 -9.36 4.37 11.53
CA GLY A 160 -10.11 3.14 11.31
C GLY A 160 -11.22 3.28 10.28
N ARG A 161 -11.01 4.08 9.22
CA ARG A 161 -12.10 4.44 8.29
C ARG A 161 -11.64 4.90 6.90
N TRP A 162 -12.58 4.96 5.96
CA TRP A 162 -12.34 5.54 4.63
C TRP A 162 -12.16 7.07 4.65
N MET A 163 -11.35 7.58 3.74
CA MET A 163 -11.12 9.03 3.56
C MET A 163 -12.19 9.72 2.71
N SER A 164 -13.02 8.95 2.00
CA SER A 164 -14.13 9.45 1.19
C SER A 164 -15.40 8.61 1.41
N PRO A 165 -16.60 9.18 1.20
CA PRO A 165 -17.84 8.41 1.18
C PRO A 165 -17.77 7.28 0.15
N ASP A 166 -18.51 6.20 0.41
CA ASP A 166 -18.73 5.12 -0.55
C ASP A 166 -19.26 5.67 -1.90
N PRO A 167 -18.57 5.41 -3.03
CA PRO A 167 -19.01 5.81 -4.37
C PRO A 167 -20.36 5.23 -4.81
N ILE A 168 -20.76 4.05 -4.34
CA ILE A 168 -22.07 3.44 -4.59
C ILE A 168 -23.11 3.84 -3.53
N GLY A 169 -22.71 4.64 -2.55
CA GLY A 169 -23.60 5.18 -1.53
C GLY A 169 -24.24 4.09 -0.69
N PHE A 170 -25.53 4.24 -0.39
CA PHE A 170 -26.26 3.26 0.43
C PHE A 170 -26.53 1.92 -0.27
N GLU A 171 -26.17 1.78 -1.56
CA GLU A 171 -26.28 0.49 -2.27
C GLU A 171 -25.30 -0.56 -1.73
N ALA A 172 -24.23 -0.14 -1.04
CA ALA A 172 -23.31 -1.01 -0.31
C ALA A 172 -23.95 -1.71 0.90
N GLY A 173 -25.13 -1.26 1.35
CA GLY A 173 -25.86 -1.88 2.46
C GLY A 173 -25.49 -1.34 3.85
N ASP A 174 -24.58 -0.37 3.96
CA ASP A 174 -24.26 0.34 5.20
C ASP A 174 -24.83 1.78 5.21
N GLU A 175 -25.31 2.23 6.36
CA GLU A 175 -25.74 3.59 6.62
C GLU A 175 -24.56 4.56 6.86
N ASN A 176 -23.38 4.03 7.20
CA ASN A 176 -22.17 4.80 7.40
C ASN A 176 -21.23 4.65 6.19
N LEU A 177 -21.29 5.60 5.27
CA LEU A 177 -20.50 5.64 4.02
C LEU A 177 -18.98 5.70 4.21
N TYR A 178 -18.48 5.71 5.43
CA TYR A 178 -17.06 5.78 5.76
C TYR A 178 -16.60 4.57 6.57
N ARG A 179 -17.49 3.65 6.97
CA ARG A 179 -17.11 2.51 7.82
C ARG A 179 -16.21 1.57 7.01
N TYR A 180 -15.24 0.95 7.68
CA TYR A 180 -14.44 -0.09 7.05
C TYR A 180 -14.98 -1.44 7.47
N VAL A 181 -15.45 -2.23 6.50
CA VAL A 181 -15.87 -3.63 6.63
C VAL A 181 -16.77 -3.92 7.84
N GLY A 182 -17.78 -3.08 8.08
CA GLY A 182 -18.73 -3.31 9.17
C GLY A 182 -18.13 -3.19 10.59
N ASN A 183 -16.90 -2.67 10.72
CA ASN A 183 -16.04 -2.78 11.91
C ASN A 183 -15.65 -4.23 12.28
N GLU A 184 -15.78 -5.19 11.36
CA GLU A 184 -15.36 -6.57 11.50
C GLU A 184 -13.96 -6.80 10.86
N VAL A 185 -13.05 -5.87 11.14
CA VAL A 185 -11.71 -5.73 10.53
C VAL A 185 -10.75 -6.92 10.74
N THR A 186 -11.11 -7.86 11.61
CA THR A 186 -10.34 -9.10 11.84
C THR A 186 -10.86 -10.29 11.02
N VAL A 187 -11.97 -10.12 10.31
CA VAL A 187 -12.70 -11.17 9.59
C VAL A 187 -12.80 -10.87 8.10
N PHE A 188 -13.03 -9.60 7.74
CA PHE A 188 -13.27 -9.18 6.37
C PHE A 188 -12.22 -8.19 5.86
N THR A 189 -12.11 -8.13 4.54
CA THR A 189 -11.31 -7.16 3.79
C THR A 189 -12.18 -6.56 2.68
N ASP A 190 -11.84 -5.36 2.19
CA ASP A 190 -12.48 -4.75 1.03
C ASP A 190 -11.40 -4.39 -0.02
N PRO A 191 -11.03 -5.33 -0.92
CA PRO A 191 -10.08 -5.08 -2.00
C PRO A 191 -10.51 -3.95 -2.94
N SER A 192 -11.82 -3.82 -3.16
CA SER A 192 -12.40 -2.94 -4.16
C SER A 192 -12.60 -1.50 -3.67
N GLY A 193 -12.73 -1.32 -2.35
CA GLY A 193 -13.17 -0.06 -1.76
C GLY A 193 -14.65 0.21 -2.04
N LEU A 194 -15.50 -0.80 -2.18
CA LEU A 194 -16.95 -0.68 -2.45
C LEU A 194 -17.80 -1.66 -1.62
N GLU A 195 -17.18 -2.44 -0.74
CA GLU A 195 -17.83 -3.46 0.08
C GLU A 195 -17.80 -3.07 1.56
N GLU A 196 -18.78 -3.53 2.32
CA GLU A 196 -18.99 -3.22 3.74
C GLU A 196 -19.11 -4.50 4.58
#